data_AF-A0A257GGP3-F1
#
_entry.id   AF-A0A257GGP3-F1
#
_cell.length_a   1.000
_cell.length_b   1.000
_cell.length_c   1.000
_cell.angle_alpha   90.00
_cell.angle_beta   90.00
_cell.angle_gamma   90.00
#
_symmetry.space_group_name_H-M   'P 1'
#
loop_
_entity.id
_entity.type
_entity.pdbx_description
1 polymer ?
#
loop_
_entity_poly.entity_id
_entity_poly.type
_entity_poly.pdbx_seq_one_letter_code
_entity_poly.pdbx_strand_id
1 'polypeptide(L)'
;MTVKELIMVNERLHIGIIQTSLQADAAWIDDKSGNWERCVRMSEIEERRAKREIRHFLASLRGLDRLPDIILLPELSVPLGFEPMLRRAAENLETIIVAGLDYRIETGESKPTVSNEAIVIVPRRLRRQQIARHTTVRRVGKTYPAPAEKVKLESITGGGVAFLPHPTVWVFESPDLGKFAVAICYDFMDLDRIVMYRSKIQTLLILAYNRDTTSFDHLAEALSRMLFCNVVICNCGQFGGSLAVSPYQEPYRRLIYRHAGQGLSNAQVIQLPLEILALHQQGILHKDMKSLPPGYDDVAELDMKNAVL
;
A
#
# COMPACT_ATOMS: atom_id res chain seq x y z
N MET A 1 -33.15 19.32 -9.37
CA MET A 1 -32.10 18.85 -8.45
C MET A 1 -32.28 17.36 -8.28
N THR A 2 -31.47 16.57 -8.98
CA THR A 2 -31.43 15.11 -8.85
C THR A 2 -30.94 14.80 -7.43
N VAL A 3 -31.68 13.97 -6.70
CA VAL A 3 -31.23 13.44 -5.41
C VAL A 3 -29.95 12.67 -5.70
N LYS A 4 -28.79 13.22 -5.32
CA LYS A 4 -27.54 12.44 -5.30
C LYS A 4 -27.81 11.25 -4.38
N GLU A 5 -27.76 10.03 -4.91
CA GLU A 5 -27.74 8.83 -4.07
C GLU A 5 -26.59 8.98 -3.08
N LEU A 6 -26.92 9.01 -1.79
CA LEU A 6 -25.93 9.05 -0.73
C LEU A 6 -25.07 7.79 -0.82
N ILE A 7 -23.75 7.94 -0.76
CA ILE A 7 -22.86 6.79 -0.64
C ILE A 7 -23.15 6.10 0.70
N MET A 8 -23.65 4.87 0.63
CA MET A 8 -23.87 4.00 1.78
C MET A 8 -22.64 3.12 2.00
N VAL A 9 -21.54 3.71 2.47
CA VAL A 9 -20.35 2.97 2.93
C VAL A 9 -20.44 2.68 4.43
N ASN A 10 -19.59 1.78 4.93
CA ASN A 10 -19.47 1.55 6.36
C ASN A 10 -19.04 2.82 7.11
N GLU A 11 -19.48 2.95 8.36
CA GLU A 11 -19.07 4.05 9.25
C GLU A 11 -17.54 4.14 9.38
N ARG A 12 -16.91 2.98 9.56
CA ARG A 12 -15.47 2.81 9.81
C ARG A 12 -14.87 1.78 8.88
N LEU A 13 -13.60 1.98 8.56
CA LEU A 13 -12.74 1.01 7.87
C LEU A 13 -11.72 0.45 8.85
N HIS A 14 -11.69 -0.87 9.03
CA HIS A 14 -10.74 -1.57 9.90
C HIS A 14 -9.54 -2.05 9.07
N ILE A 15 -8.35 -1.52 9.36
CA ILE A 15 -7.11 -1.89 8.65
C ILE A 15 -6.21 -2.68 9.59
N GLY A 16 -5.84 -3.90 9.19
CA GLY A 16 -4.77 -4.67 9.83
C GLY A 16 -3.42 -4.29 9.23
N ILE A 17 -2.54 -3.67 10.01
CA ILE A 17 -1.18 -3.34 9.59
C ILE A 17 -0.24 -4.41 10.16
N ILE A 18 0.38 -5.20 9.30
CA ILE A 18 1.40 -6.18 9.67
C ILE A 18 2.76 -5.63 9.26
N GLN A 19 3.55 -5.20 10.23
CA GLN A 19 4.94 -4.79 10.05
C GLN A 19 5.85 -6.00 10.31
N THR A 20 6.47 -6.54 9.26
CA THR A 20 7.40 -7.67 9.37
C THR A 20 8.80 -7.20 9.79
N SER A 21 9.58 -8.08 10.42
CA SER A 21 10.96 -7.82 10.85
C SER A 21 12.00 -8.11 9.76
N LEU A 22 11.58 -8.07 8.48
CA LEU A 22 12.40 -8.47 7.32
C LEU A 22 13.78 -7.81 7.37
N GLN A 23 14.84 -8.58 7.21
CA GLN A 23 16.21 -8.08 7.20
C GLN A 23 16.77 -8.05 5.77
N ALA A 24 16.89 -6.86 5.18
CA ALA A 24 17.30 -6.74 3.78
C ALA A 24 18.76 -7.12 3.50
N ASP A 25 19.62 -7.00 4.51
CA ASP A 25 21.00 -7.51 4.50
C ASP A 25 21.06 -9.04 4.50
N ALA A 26 19.96 -9.71 4.88
CA ALA A 26 19.78 -11.16 4.75
C ALA A 26 18.91 -11.57 3.55
N ALA A 27 18.05 -10.67 3.06
CA ALA A 27 17.07 -10.98 2.02
C ALA A 27 17.71 -11.00 0.62
N TRP A 28 18.35 -9.91 0.18
CA TRP A 28 18.84 -9.74 -1.18
C TRP A 28 20.34 -9.44 -1.18
N ILE A 29 21.16 -10.49 -1.08
CA ILE A 29 22.62 -10.42 -0.96
C ILE A 29 23.26 -10.70 -2.30
N ASP A 30 24.16 -9.82 -2.75
CA ASP A 30 25.10 -10.16 -3.80
C ASP A 30 26.20 -11.06 -3.23
N ASP A 31 26.05 -12.37 -3.42
CA ASP A 31 26.98 -13.40 -2.94
C ASP A 31 28.29 -13.46 -3.75
N LYS A 32 28.48 -12.56 -4.71
CA LYS A 32 29.64 -12.46 -5.60
C LYS A 32 29.86 -13.72 -6.46
N SER A 33 28.89 -14.63 -6.54
CA SER A 33 28.99 -15.84 -7.36
C SER A 33 28.82 -15.56 -8.86
N GLY A 34 28.35 -14.38 -9.23
CA GLY A 34 27.94 -14.03 -10.60
C GLY A 34 26.54 -14.50 -10.98
N ASN A 35 25.82 -15.16 -10.07
CA ASN A 35 24.42 -15.55 -10.27
C ASN A 35 23.48 -14.43 -9.79
N TRP A 36 23.13 -13.53 -10.71
CA TRP A 36 22.28 -12.37 -10.41
C TRP A 36 20.89 -12.76 -9.86
N GLU A 37 20.32 -13.90 -10.25
CA GLU A 37 18.99 -14.33 -9.79
C GLU A 37 18.96 -14.58 -8.28
N ARG A 38 20.06 -15.10 -7.72
CA ARG A 38 20.22 -15.27 -6.26
C ARG A 38 20.31 -13.94 -5.53
N CYS A 39 20.79 -12.90 -6.21
CA CYS A 39 20.99 -11.57 -5.63
C CYS A 39 19.69 -10.78 -5.48
N VAL A 40 18.66 -11.14 -6.24
CA VAL A 40 17.35 -10.46 -6.27
C VAL A 40 16.22 -11.27 -5.64
N ARG A 41 16.50 -12.49 -5.16
CA ARG A 41 15.53 -13.30 -4.41
C ARG A 41 15.82 -13.27 -2.93
N MET A 42 14.75 -13.28 -2.13
CA MET A 42 14.83 -13.49 -0.70
C MET A 42 15.57 -14.81 -0.40
N SER A 43 16.62 -14.74 0.42
CA SER A 43 17.35 -15.93 0.85
C SER A 43 16.43 -16.94 1.52
N GLU A 44 16.76 -18.23 1.43
CA GLU A 44 15.91 -19.30 1.97
C GLU A 44 15.67 -19.20 3.49
N ILE A 45 16.64 -18.66 4.23
CA ILE A 45 16.53 -18.42 5.67
C ILE A 45 15.51 -17.31 5.93
N GLU A 46 15.63 -16.20 5.22
CA GLU A 46 14.73 -15.06 5.36
C GLU A 46 13.32 -15.40 4.87
N GLU A 47 13.21 -16.21 3.81
CA GLU A 47 11.94 -16.71 3.30
C GLU A 47 11.19 -17.51 4.37
N ARG A 48 11.88 -18.41 5.08
CA ARG A 48 11.30 -19.19 6.19
C ARG A 48 10.89 -18.28 7.35
N ARG A 49 11.70 -17.26 7.67
CA ARG A 49 11.40 -16.28 8.73
C ARG A 49 10.16 -15.48 8.38
N ALA A 50 10.10 -14.87 7.20
CA ALA A 50 8.95 -14.10 6.72
C ALA A 50 7.68 -14.96 6.72
N LYS A 51 7.74 -16.18 6.16
CA LYS A 51 6.60 -17.12 6.17
C LYS A 51 6.11 -17.47 7.58
N ARG A 52 7.02 -17.62 8.55
CA ARG A 52 6.67 -17.93 9.95
C ARG A 52 6.02 -16.73 10.62
N GLU A 53 6.61 -15.55 10.47
CA GLU A 53 6.14 -14.31 11.09
C GLU A 53 4.77 -13.89 10.53
N ILE A 54 4.60 -13.91 9.20
CA ILE A 54 3.31 -13.60 8.56
C ILE A 54 2.22 -14.57 9.02
N ARG A 55 2.50 -15.88 9.12
CA ARG A 55 1.54 -16.85 9.67
C ARG A 55 1.17 -16.55 11.11
N HIS A 56 2.14 -16.20 11.94
CA HIS A 56 1.91 -15.86 13.33
C HIS A 56 0.97 -14.66 13.45
N PHE A 57 1.22 -13.59 12.69
CA PHE A 57 0.38 -12.40 12.72
C PHE A 57 -1.01 -12.62 12.11
N LEU A 58 -1.13 -13.36 11.00
CA LEU A 58 -2.45 -13.71 10.46
C LEU A 58 -3.27 -14.56 11.44
N ALA A 59 -2.60 -15.46 12.18
CA ALA A 59 -3.25 -16.26 13.22
C ALA A 59 -3.67 -15.40 14.43
N SER A 60 -2.84 -14.43 14.85
CA SER A 60 -3.21 -13.54 15.95
C SER A 60 -4.40 -12.65 15.61
N LEU A 61 -4.48 -12.16 14.37
CA LEU A 61 -5.62 -11.37 13.88
C LEU A 61 -6.94 -12.16 13.87
N ARG A 62 -6.88 -13.48 13.66
CA ARG A 62 -8.06 -14.36 13.68
C ARG A 62 -8.76 -14.41 15.04
N GLY A 63 -8.01 -14.20 16.12
CA GLY A 63 -8.53 -14.25 17.50
C GLY A 63 -9.18 -12.96 17.98
N LEU A 64 -9.23 -11.91 17.16
CA LEU A 64 -9.78 -10.61 17.53
C LEU A 64 -11.30 -10.59 17.41
N ASP A 65 -11.95 -9.84 18.32
CA ASP A 65 -13.40 -9.60 18.26
C ASP A 65 -13.84 -8.91 16.96
N ARG A 66 -12.96 -8.04 16.44
CA ARG A 66 -13.15 -7.32 15.19
C ARG A 66 -12.03 -7.63 14.21
N LEU A 67 -12.38 -8.41 13.19
CA LEU A 67 -11.49 -8.69 12.07
C LEU A 67 -11.29 -7.43 11.21
N PRO A 68 -10.08 -7.26 10.62
CA PRO A 68 -9.83 -6.19 9.66
C PRO A 68 -10.61 -6.42 8.36
N ASP A 69 -10.99 -5.32 7.70
CA ASP A 69 -11.58 -5.34 6.36
C ASP A 69 -10.48 -5.49 5.28
N ILE A 70 -9.31 -4.87 5.54
CA ILE A 70 -8.12 -4.94 4.70
C ILE A 70 -6.89 -5.19 5.58
N ILE A 71 -6.02 -6.13 5.20
CA ILE A 71 -4.71 -6.36 5.81
C ILE A 71 -3.62 -5.86 4.87
N LEU A 72 -2.65 -5.11 5.39
CA LEU A 72 -1.47 -4.62 4.68
C LEU A 72 -0.21 -5.36 5.14
N LEU A 73 0.61 -5.79 4.18
CA LEU A 73 2.00 -6.21 4.39
C LEU A 73 2.97 -5.33 3.59
N PRO A 74 4.19 -5.08 4.09
CA PRO A 74 5.10 -4.11 3.50
C PRO A 74 5.55 -4.50 2.09
N GLU A 75 6.20 -3.55 1.40
CA GLU A 75 6.89 -3.81 0.14
C GLU A 75 7.94 -4.92 0.32
N LEU A 76 8.09 -5.80 -0.69
CA LEU A 76 9.13 -6.84 -0.74
C LEU A 76 9.16 -7.77 0.50
N SER A 77 8.03 -7.92 1.21
CA SER A 77 7.96 -8.67 2.47
C SER A 77 7.47 -10.10 2.31
N VAL A 78 6.84 -10.41 1.17
CA VAL A 78 6.18 -11.70 0.92
C VAL A 78 6.91 -12.48 -0.16
N PRO A 79 7.39 -13.69 0.15
CA PRO A 79 7.95 -14.58 -0.86
C PRO A 79 6.95 -14.98 -1.95
N LEU A 80 7.39 -15.06 -3.21
CA LEU A 80 6.52 -15.36 -4.35
C LEU A 80 5.72 -16.67 -4.19
N GLY A 81 6.36 -17.72 -3.67
CA GLY A 81 5.70 -19.02 -3.44
C GLY A 81 4.63 -19.03 -2.33
N PHE A 82 4.45 -17.91 -1.62
CA PHE A 82 3.56 -17.81 -0.47
C PHE A 82 2.17 -17.27 -0.82
N GLU A 83 1.96 -16.80 -2.06
CA GLU A 83 0.67 -16.30 -2.55
C GLU A 83 -0.51 -17.27 -2.26
N PRO A 84 -0.41 -18.60 -2.50
CA PRO A 84 -1.53 -19.52 -2.23
C PRO A 84 -1.94 -19.57 -0.75
N MET A 85 -0.99 -19.35 0.16
CA MET A 85 -1.26 -19.28 1.61
C MET A 85 -2.02 -18.00 1.93
N LEU A 86 -1.58 -16.86 1.40
CA LEU A 86 -2.28 -15.58 1.58
C LEU A 86 -3.71 -15.62 1.02
N ARG A 87 -3.92 -16.30 -0.13
CA ARG A 87 -5.28 -16.50 -0.67
C ARG A 87 -6.18 -17.28 0.30
N ARG A 88 -5.67 -18.34 0.92
CA ARG A 88 -6.40 -19.09 1.96
C ARG A 88 -6.64 -18.24 3.20
N ALA A 89 -5.68 -17.43 3.61
CA ALA A 89 -5.82 -16.53 4.74
C ALA A 89 -6.90 -15.47 4.49
N ALA A 90 -6.93 -14.87 3.30
CA ALA A 90 -7.96 -13.90 2.89
C ALA A 90 -9.37 -14.52 2.95
N GLU A 91 -9.54 -15.74 2.45
CA GLU A 91 -10.83 -16.47 2.53
C GLU A 91 -11.22 -16.80 3.97
N ASN A 92 -10.28 -17.28 4.79
CA ASN A 92 -10.57 -17.71 6.17
C ASN A 92 -10.86 -16.55 7.11
N LEU A 93 -10.20 -15.41 6.90
CA LEU A 93 -10.40 -14.17 7.65
C LEU A 93 -11.52 -13.32 7.06
N GLU A 94 -12.00 -13.64 5.86
CA GLU A 94 -12.97 -12.84 5.09
C GLU A 94 -12.53 -11.37 5.00
N THR A 95 -11.25 -11.16 4.64
CA THR A 95 -10.57 -9.85 4.55
C THR A 95 -9.89 -9.71 3.20
N ILE A 96 -9.80 -8.47 2.70
CA ILE A 96 -8.90 -8.15 1.59
C ILE A 96 -7.46 -8.21 2.12
N ILE A 97 -6.52 -8.75 1.34
CA ILE A 97 -5.09 -8.73 1.67
C ILE A 97 -4.35 -7.97 0.57
N VAL A 98 -3.60 -6.95 0.97
CA VAL A 98 -2.70 -6.17 0.12
C VAL A 98 -1.27 -6.40 0.60
N ALA A 99 -0.41 -6.95 -0.24
CA ALA A 99 0.93 -7.38 0.19
C ALA A 99 2.00 -7.17 -0.88
N GLY A 100 3.15 -6.62 -0.49
CA GLY A 100 4.31 -6.47 -1.35
C GLY A 100 5.04 -7.80 -1.51
N LEU A 101 5.17 -8.25 -2.76
CA LEU A 101 5.89 -9.46 -3.09
C LEU A 101 7.38 -9.20 -3.24
N ASP A 102 8.18 -10.23 -3.03
CA ASP A 102 9.59 -10.29 -3.46
C ASP A 102 9.72 -10.05 -4.97
N TYR A 103 10.91 -9.67 -5.45
CA TYR A 103 11.12 -9.32 -6.85
C TYR A 103 10.68 -10.45 -7.78
N ARG A 104 9.92 -10.08 -8.81
CA ARG A 104 9.62 -10.96 -9.93
C ARG A 104 10.76 -10.88 -10.93
N ILE A 105 11.27 -12.04 -11.34
CA ILE A 105 12.20 -12.15 -12.47
C ILE A 105 11.38 -12.13 -13.76
N GLU A 106 11.70 -11.19 -14.65
CA GLU A 106 11.03 -11.06 -15.95
C GLU A 106 11.71 -11.95 -16.99
N THR A 107 11.00 -13.00 -17.41
CA THR A 107 11.48 -13.93 -18.43
C THR A 107 11.19 -13.38 -19.82
N GLY A 108 12.19 -13.33 -20.70
CA GLY A 108 12.03 -12.87 -22.08
C GLY A 108 12.62 -11.49 -22.37
N GLU A 109 13.17 -10.82 -21.37
CA GLU A 109 13.94 -9.59 -21.54
C GLU A 109 15.34 -9.87 -22.08
N SER A 110 15.89 -8.92 -22.84
CA SER A 110 17.22 -9.04 -23.48
C SER A 110 18.39 -8.97 -22.50
N LYS A 111 18.13 -8.50 -21.28
CA LYS A 111 19.08 -8.39 -20.17
C LYS A 111 18.41 -8.84 -18.87
N PRO A 112 19.19 -9.25 -17.86
CA PRO A 112 18.67 -9.51 -16.52
C PRO A 112 17.72 -8.39 -16.07
N THR A 113 16.47 -8.73 -15.77
CA THR A 113 15.42 -7.74 -15.49
C THR A 113 14.50 -8.25 -14.40
N VAL A 114 14.13 -7.36 -13.48
CA VAL A 114 13.16 -7.62 -12.42
C VAL A 114 12.07 -6.56 -12.38
N SER A 115 10.94 -6.92 -11.82
CA SER A 115 9.87 -6.00 -11.42
C SER A 115 9.55 -6.16 -9.93
N ASN A 116 8.95 -5.13 -9.35
CA ASN A 116 8.47 -5.12 -7.98
C ASN A 116 6.94 -4.96 -8.01
N GLU A 117 6.24 -5.87 -7.35
CA GLU A 117 4.78 -5.97 -7.43
C GLU A 117 4.18 -6.15 -6.04
N ALA A 118 2.98 -5.59 -5.87
CA ALA A 118 2.07 -5.94 -4.80
C ALA A 118 0.94 -6.82 -5.35
N ILE A 119 0.35 -7.64 -4.47
CA ILE A 119 -0.89 -8.36 -4.75
C ILE A 119 -2.03 -7.77 -3.93
N VAL A 120 -3.19 -7.66 -4.56
CA VAL A 120 -4.47 -7.37 -3.93
C VAL A 120 -5.34 -8.61 -4.08
N ILE A 121 -5.57 -9.32 -2.98
CA ILE A 121 -6.41 -10.51 -2.91
C ILE A 121 -7.77 -10.08 -2.35
N VAL A 122 -8.82 -10.27 -3.15
CA VAL A 122 -10.20 -10.01 -2.73
C VAL A 122 -10.89 -11.36 -2.49
N PRO A 123 -11.34 -11.66 -1.26
CA PRO A 123 -12.01 -12.91 -0.95
C PRO A 123 -13.42 -12.95 -1.55
N ARG A 124 -13.98 -14.15 -1.67
CA ARG A 124 -15.40 -14.33 -2.06
C ARG A 124 -16.36 -13.74 -1.05
N ARG A 125 -15.96 -13.77 0.22
CA ARG A 125 -16.74 -13.26 1.34
C ARG A 125 -15.95 -12.23 2.10
N LEU A 126 -16.61 -11.14 2.45
CA LEU A 126 -16.07 -10.04 3.23
C LEU A 126 -17.08 -9.75 4.34
N ARG A 127 -16.63 -9.71 5.61
CA ARG A 127 -17.52 -9.51 6.77
C ARG A 127 -18.76 -10.42 6.78
N ARG A 128 -18.58 -11.72 6.51
CA ARG A 128 -19.65 -12.74 6.41
C ARG A 128 -20.62 -12.57 5.25
N GLN A 129 -20.49 -11.53 4.44
CA GLN A 129 -21.30 -11.29 3.26
C GLN A 129 -20.61 -11.82 2.02
N GLN A 130 -21.35 -12.39 1.08
CA GLN A 130 -20.79 -12.83 -0.19
C GLN A 130 -20.69 -11.66 -1.16
N ILE A 131 -19.47 -11.35 -1.60
CA ILE A 131 -19.16 -10.23 -2.51
C ILE A 131 -18.76 -10.69 -3.91
N ALA A 132 -18.35 -11.95 -4.07
CA ALA A 132 -17.96 -12.53 -5.36
C ALA A 132 -18.18 -14.06 -5.43
N ARG A 133 -18.14 -14.61 -6.65
CA ARG A 133 -18.18 -16.07 -6.88
C ARG A 133 -16.85 -16.77 -6.59
N HIS A 134 -15.75 -16.10 -6.87
CA HIS A 134 -14.38 -16.61 -6.73
C HIS A 134 -13.47 -15.57 -6.08
N THR A 135 -12.45 -16.04 -5.36
CA THR A 135 -11.37 -15.18 -4.84
C THR A 135 -10.63 -14.61 -6.04
N THR A 136 -10.52 -13.30 -6.12
CA THR A 136 -9.79 -12.63 -7.21
C THR A 136 -8.44 -12.13 -6.70
N VAL A 137 -7.47 -12.09 -7.60
CA VAL A 137 -6.12 -11.59 -7.33
C VAL A 137 -5.77 -10.59 -8.42
N ARG A 138 -5.30 -9.41 -8.02
CA ARG A 138 -4.76 -8.39 -8.91
C ARG A 138 -3.34 -8.08 -8.52
N ARG A 139 -2.44 -8.02 -9.50
CA ARG A 139 -1.08 -7.49 -9.31
C ARG A 139 -1.06 -6.00 -9.60
N VAL A 140 -0.41 -5.25 -8.73
CA VAL A 140 -0.14 -3.80 -8.85
C VAL A 140 1.37 -3.68 -8.92
N GLY A 141 1.91 -3.25 -10.06
CA GLY A 141 3.35 -3.11 -10.23
C GLY A 141 3.84 -1.74 -9.78
N LYS A 142 5.11 -1.68 -9.38
CA LYS A 142 5.82 -0.45 -9.05
C LYS A 142 6.30 0.22 -10.35
N THR A 143 6.16 1.54 -10.44
CA THR A 143 6.60 2.29 -11.63
C THR A 143 8.05 2.73 -11.50
N TYR A 144 8.39 3.37 -10.38
CA TYR A 144 9.69 3.98 -10.21
C TYR A 144 10.50 3.25 -9.14
N PRO A 145 11.66 2.65 -9.48
CA PRO A 145 12.54 2.11 -8.47
C PRO A 145 13.09 3.26 -7.62
N ALA A 146 13.27 3.01 -6.32
CA ALA A 146 13.93 3.99 -5.47
C ALA A 146 15.40 4.18 -5.92
N PRO A 147 16.02 5.35 -5.73
CA PRO A 147 17.41 5.57 -6.13
C PRO A 147 18.38 4.52 -5.58
N ALA A 148 18.24 4.14 -4.31
CA ALA A 148 19.06 3.11 -3.69
C ALA A 148 18.79 1.69 -4.25
N GLU A 149 17.54 1.40 -4.61
CA GLU A 149 17.15 0.14 -5.27
C GLU A 149 17.77 0.04 -6.66
N LYS A 150 17.67 1.11 -7.45
CA LYS A 150 18.29 1.20 -8.78
C LYS A 150 19.80 0.96 -8.72
N VAL A 151 20.50 1.69 -7.84
CA VAL A 151 21.96 1.53 -7.66
C VAL A 151 22.30 0.10 -7.25
N LYS A 152 21.53 -0.49 -6.32
CA LYS A 152 21.75 -1.87 -5.87
C LYS A 152 21.63 -2.86 -7.04
N LEU A 153 20.56 -2.77 -7.83
CA LEU A 153 20.32 -3.66 -8.97
C LEU A 153 21.39 -3.53 -10.06
N GLU A 154 21.79 -2.30 -10.39
CA GLU A 154 22.84 -2.03 -11.39
C GLU A 154 24.23 -2.52 -10.93
N SER A 155 24.47 -2.59 -9.61
CA SER A 155 25.76 -3.01 -9.02
C SER A 155 25.93 -4.53 -8.83
N ILE A 156 24.96 -5.35 -9.21
CA ILE A 156 25.00 -6.80 -9.01
C ILE A 156 26.15 -7.45 -9.81
N THR A 157 26.93 -8.28 -9.12
CA THR A 157 28.05 -9.02 -9.72
C THR A 157 27.57 -10.03 -10.76
N GLY A 158 28.26 -10.07 -11.91
CA GLY A 158 27.90 -10.97 -13.02
C GLY A 158 26.98 -10.33 -14.07
N GLY A 159 26.54 -9.08 -13.85
CA GLY A 159 25.79 -8.28 -14.82
C GLY A 159 24.70 -7.49 -14.12
N GLY A 160 24.70 -6.16 -14.32
CA GLY A 160 23.70 -5.29 -13.72
C GLY A 160 22.28 -5.69 -14.13
N VAL A 161 21.37 -5.64 -13.16
CA VAL A 161 19.97 -6.02 -13.33
C VAL A 161 19.15 -4.77 -13.62
N ALA A 162 18.35 -4.81 -14.67
CA ALA A 162 17.43 -3.74 -15.01
C ALA A 162 16.12 -3.84 -14.21
N PHE A 163 15.45 -2.71 -14.06
CA PHE A 163 14.13 -2.64 -13.46
C PHE A 163 13.06 -2.40 -14.54
N LEU A 164 12.03 -3.24 -14.57
CA LEU A 164 10.88 -3.08 -15.47
C LEU A 164 9.79 -2.24 -14.77
N PRO A 165 9.48 -1.03 -15.27
CA PRO A 165 8.44 -0.18 -14.70
C PRO A 165 7.03 -0.64 -15.09
N HIS A 166 6.08 -0.59 -14.15
CA HIS A 166 4.67 -0.84 -14.39
C HIS A 166 3.81 0.42 -14.14
N PRO A 167 3.59 1.27 -15.16
CA PRO A 167 2.95 2.59 -15.00
C PRO A 167 1.44 2.55 -14.68
N THR A 168 0.82 1.37 -14.64
CA THR A 168 -0.64 1.25 -14.47
C THR A 168 -1.09 1.64 -13.07
N VAL A 169 -1.93 2.67 -13.00
CA VAL A 169 -2.57 3.15 -11.77
C VAL A 169 -3.91 2.42 -11.56
N TRP A 170 -4.14 1.90 -10.35
CA TRP A 170 -5.35 1.15 -10.01
C TRP A 170 -6.17 1.87 -8.94
N VAL A 171 -7.48 1.92 -9.16
CA VAL A 171 -8.47 2.28 -8.13
C VAL A 171 -9.39 1.07 -7.93
N PHE A 172 -9.48 0.60 -6.70
CA PHE A 172 -10.35 -0.49 -6.30
C PHE A 172 -11.62 0.10 -5.70
N GLU A 173 -12.77 -0.40 -6.13
CA GLU A 173 -14.08 0.09 -5.67
C GLU A 173 -14.81 -1.01 -4.90
N SER A 174 -15.29 -0.66 -3.71
CA SER A 174 -16.14 -1.49 -2.87
C SER A 174 -17.35 -0.67 -2.42
N PRO A 175 -18.58 -1.20 -2.54
CA PRO A 175 -19.76 -0.51 -2.02
C PRO A 175 -19.65 -0.21 -0.52
N ASP A 176 -19.10 -1.15 0.25
CA ASP A 176 -19.04 -1.04 1.71
C ASP A 176 -17.77 -0.37 2.23
N LEU A 177 -16.64 -0.50 1.52
CA LEU A 177 -15.33 0.01 1.94
C LEU A 177 -14.91 1.30 1.21
N GLY A 178 -15.74 1.79 0.29
CA GLY A 178 -15.41 2.91 -0.58
C GLY A 178 -14.34 2.56 -1.62
N LYS A 179 -13.74 3.60 -2.19
CA LYS A 179 -12.67 3.51 -3.18
C LYS A 179 -11.32 3.60 -2.48
N PHE A 180 -10.41 2.70 -2.82
CA PHE A 180 -9.04 2.73 -2.33
C PHE A 180 -8.03 2.50 -3.44
N ALA A 181 -6.82 2.99 -3.23
CA ALA A 181 -5.69 2.82 -4.13
C ALA A 181 -4.49 2.22 -3.40
N VAL A 182 -3.58 1.60 -4.16
CA VAL A 182 -2.34 1.02 -3.65
C VAL A 182 -1.16 1.67 -4.38
N ALA A 183 -0.17 2.13 -3.62
CA ALA A 183 1.11 2.61 -4.13
C ALA A 183 2.27 1.89 -3.44
N ILE A 184 3.37 1.69 -4.17
CA ILE A 184 4.54 0.96 -3.67
C ILE A 184 5.68 1.95 -3.44
N CYS A 185 5.93 2.25 -2.17
CA CYS A 185 7.09 2.98 -1.68
C CYS A 185 7.38 4.27 -2.44
N TYR A 186 8.38 4.28 -3.33
CA TYR A 186 8.81 5.47 -4.05
C TYR A 186 7.71 6.08 -4.94
N ASP A 187 6.79 5.25 -5.43
CA ASP A 187 5.60 5.70 -6.18
C ASP A 187 4.67 6.60 -5.35
N PHE A 188 4.81 6.63 -4.03
CA PHE A 188 4.06 7.54 -3.16
C PHE A 188 4.41 9.02 -3.39
N MET A 189 5.61 9.28 -3.92
CA MET A 189 6.11 10.63 -4.24
C MET A 189 5.85 11.04 -5.70
N ASP A 190 5.20 10.19 -6.48
CA ASP A 190 4.84 10.45 -7.88
C ASP A 190 3.65 11.42 -7.96
N LEU A 191 3.93 12.68 -8.27
CA LEU A 191 2.93 13.74 -8.30
C LEU A 191 1.82 13.46 -9.33
N ASP A 192 2.16 12.91 -10.49
CA ASP A 192 1.17 12.63 -11.55
C ASP A 192 0.18 11.56 -11.07
N ARG A 193 0.69 10.51 -10.43
CA ARG A 193 -0.17 9.49 -9.79
C ARG A 193 -1.03 10.08 -8.68
N ILE A 194 -0.46 10.93 -7.82
CA ILE A 194 -1.21 11.60 -6.76
C ILE A 194 -2.36 12.44 -7.34
N VAL A 195 -2.12 13.17 -8.43
CA VAL A 195 -3.15 13.91 -9.15
C VAL A 195 -4.23 12.97 -9.71
N MET A 196 -3.86 11.80 -10.23
CA MET A 196 -4.84 10.81 -10.71
C MET A 196 -5.80 10.32 -9.62
N TYR A 197 -5.38 10.31 -8.36
CA TYR A 197 -6.20 9.90 -7.20
C TYR A 197 -7.05 11.01 -6.59
N ARG A 198 -6.75 12.27 -6.88
CA ARG A 198 -7.49 13.44 -6.36
C ARG A 198 -8.99 13.25 -6.56
N SER A 199 -9.73 13.47 -5.46
CA SER A 199 -11.20 13.34 -5.37
C SER A 199 -11.83 12.00 -5.79
N LYS A 200 -11.02 10.96 -6.01
CA LYS A 200 -11.49 9.64 -6.49
C LYS A 200 -11.44 8.53 -5.44
N ILE A 201 -10.71 8.72 -4.35
CA ILE A 201 -10.49 7.67 -3.33
C ILE A 201 -10.79 8.17 -1.92
N GLN A 202 -11.23 7.25 -1.05
CA GLN A 202 -11.37 7.48 0.39
C GLN A 202 -10.14 7.01 1.16
N THR A 203 -9.38 6.03 0.64
CA THR A 203 -8.19 5.49 1.32
C THR A 203 -7.03 5.23 0.36
N LEU A 204 -5.85 5.75 0.66
CA LEU A 204 -4.60 5.45 -0.03
C LEU A 204 -3.74 4.52 0.83
N LEU A 205 -3.36 3.37 0.29
CA LEU A 205 -2.57 2.33 0.95
C LEU A 205 -1.16 2.31 0.36
N ILE A 206 -0.15 2.49 1.21
CA ILE A 206 1.25 2.53 0.81
C ILE A 206 1.96 1.34 1.42
N LEU A 207 2.56 0.51 0.59
CA LEU A 207 3.45 -0.55 1.02
C LEU A 207 4.87 -0.02 0.88
N ALA A 208 5.63 -0.01 1.98
CA ALA A 208 6.94 0.62 2.00
C ALA A 208 8.03 -0.34 2.50
N TYR A 209 9.19 -0.23 1.87
CA TYR A 209 10.47 -0.65 2.39
C TYR A 209 11.38 0.58 2.29
N ASN A 210 11.18 1.52 3.20
CA ASN A 210 11.82 2.84 3.15
C ASN A 210 12.56 3.18 4.44
N ARG A 211 13.77 3.70 4.30
CA ARG A 211 14.59 4.18 5.42
C ARG A 211 14.24 5.61 5.84
N ASP A 212 13.78 6.44 4.90
CA ASP A 212 13.41 7.84 5.18
C ASP A 212 11.96 7.95 5.68
N THR A 213 11.74 7.49 6.91
CA THR A 213 10.40 7.46 7.52
C THR A 213 9.83 8.86 7.74
N THR A 214 10.69 9.86 8.02
CA THR A 214 10.25 11.22 8.34
C THR A 214 9.66 11.93 7.13
N SER A 215 10.27 11.80 5.94
CA SER A 215 9.68 12.37 4.71
C SER A 215 8.33 11.74 4.38
N PHE A 216 8.21 10.42 4.57
CA PHE A 216 6.95 9.69 4.36
C PHE A 216 5.87 10.14 5.34
N ASP A 217 6.22 10.39 6.60
CA ASP A 217 5.30 10.92 7.60
C ASP A 217 4.74 12.31 7.19
N HIS A 218 5.62 13.22 6.78
CA HIS A 218 5.21 14.55 6.33
C HIS A 218 4.35 14.50 5.06
N LEU A 219 4.72 13.62 4.13
CA LEU A 219 3.97 13.44 2.89
C LEU A 219 2.59 12.83 3.15
N ALA A 220 2.47 11.87 4.07
CA ALA A 220 1.18 11.30 4.45
C ALA A 220 0.22 12.34 5.02
N GLU A 221 0.68 13.17 5.96
CA GLU A 221 -0.13 14.25 6.54
C GLU A 221 -0.50 15.32 5.49
N ALA A 222 0.40 15.62 4.54
CA ALA A 222 0.14 16.55 3.46
C ALA A 222 -0.90 15.99 2.47
N LEU A 223 -0.69 14.77 1.97
CA LEU A 223 -1.56 14.13 1.00
C LEU A 223 -2.93 13.77 1.56
N SER A 224 -3.01 13.38 2.84
CA SER A 224 -4.30 13.16 3.49
C SER A 224 -5.18 14.40 3.43
N ARG A 225 -4.60 15.60 3.53
CA ARG A 225 -5.31 16.88 3.38
C ARG A 225 -5.52 17.30 1.94
N MET A 226 -4.52 17.13 1.07
CA MET A 226 -4.57 17.58 -0.33
C MET A 226 -5.47 16.71 -1.22
N LEU A 227 -5.48 15.40 -0.99
CA LEU A 227 -6.38 14.46 -1.65
C LEU A 227 -7.70 14.29 -0.89
N PHE A 228 -7.73 14.75 0.37
CA PHE A 228 -8.84 14.59 1.28
C PHE A 228 -9.24 13.11 1.48
N CYS A 229 -8.26 12.27 1.80
CA CYS A 229 -8.44 10.83 1.99
C CYS A 229 -7.66 10.32 3.22
N ASN A 230 -8.00 9.13 3.70
CA ASN A 230 -7.16 8.42 4.66
C ASN A 230 -5.86 7.99 3.98
N VAL A 231 -4.73 8.09 4.67
CA VAL A 231 -3.44 7.60 4.17
C VAL A 231 -2.87 6.61 5.16
N VAL A 232 -2.54 5.40 4.70
CA VAL A 232 -1.96 4.33 5.52
C VAL A 232 -0.65 3.87 4.91
N ILE A 233 0.42 3.94 5.68
CA ILE A 233 1.74 3.43 5.34
C ILE A 233 2.00 2.18 6.17
N CYS A 234 2.27 1.07 5.49
CA CYS A 234 2.80 -0.16 6.07
C CYS A 234 4.26 -0.30 5.65
N ASN A 235 5.17 0.08 6.55
CA ASN A 235 6.61 0.01 6.30
C ASN A 235 7.21 -1.25 6.93
N CYS A 236 8.34 -1.69 6.41
CA CYS A 236 9.12 -2.78 6.99
C CYS A 236 9.67 -2.41 8.37
N GLY A 237 9.60 -3.37 9.31
CA GLY A 237 10.11 -3.24 10.68
C GLY A 237 11.61 -3.06 10.77
N GLN A 238 12.37 -3.34 9.70
CA GLN A 238 13.78 -2.98 9.61
C GLN A 238 14.03 -1.49 9.86
N PHE A 239 13.08 -0.63 9.49
CA PHE A 239 13.16 0.82 9.72
C PHE A 239 12.02 1.32 10.61
N GLY A 240 10.90 0.59 10.68
CA GLY A 240 9.68 1.04 11.34
C GLY A 240 9.00 2.16 10.55
N GLY A 241 8.20 2.99 11.21
CA GLY A 241 7.55 4.14 10.55
C GLY A 241 6.28 3.76 9.79
N SER A 242 5.60 2.68 10.19
CA SER A 242 4.21 2.48 9.78
C SER A 242 3.32 3.57 10.42
N LEU A 243 2.42 4.14 9.64
CA LEU A 243 1.67 5.35 9.97
C LEU A 243 0.25 5.27 9.39
N ALA A 244 -0.74 5.80 10.10
CA ALA A 244 -2.04 6.10 9.52
C ALA A 244 -2.53 7.48 9.93
N VAL A 245 -2.98 8.25 8.94
CA VAL A 245 -3.51 9.60 9.12
C VAL A 245 -4.83 9.81 8.39
N SER A 246 -5.62 10.77 8.86
CA SER A 246 -6.92 11.13 8.30
C SER A 246 -7.16 12.64 8.39
N PRO A 247 -7.91 13.26 7.46
CA PRO A 247 -8.06 14.72 7.38
C PRO A 247 -9.06 15.29 8.40
N TYR A 248 -8.92 14.90 9.67
CA TYR A 248 -9.68 15.49 10.77
C TYR A 248 -9.35 16.97 10.95
N GLN A 249 -10.35 17.75 11.37
CA GLN A 249 -10.22 19.17 11.69
C GLN A 249 -9.17 19.39 12.80
N GLU A 250 -9.35 18.67 13.91
CA GLU A 250 -8.51 18.73 15.11
C GLU A 250 -7.16 18.03 14.88
N PRO A 251 -6.01 18.73 15.04
CA PRO A 251 -4.68 18.17 14.78
C PRO A 251 -4.38 16.87 15.52
N TYR A 252 -4.78 16.76 16.80
CA TYR A 252 -4.51 15.59 17.63
C TYR A 252 -5.32 14.34 17.22
N ARG A 253 -6.36 14.50 16.39
CA ARG A 253 -7.14 13.38 15.85
C ARG A 253 -6.60 12.87 14.52
N ARG A 254 -5.78 13.65 13.81
CA ARG A 254 -5.29 13.31 12.47
C ARG A 254 -4.39 12.10 12.48
N LEU A 255 -3.53 12.01 13.50
CA LEU A 255 -2.70 10.83 13.73
C LEU A 255 -3.53 9.71 14.35
N ILE A 256 -3.82 8.67 13.58
CA ILE A 256 -4.62 7.52 14.03
C ILE A 256 -3.70 6.43 14.60
N TYR A 257 -2.56 6.20 13.95
CA TYR A 257 -1.62 5.17 14.34
C TYR A 257 -0.21 5.57 13.93
N ARG A 258 0.76 5.31 14.80
CA ARG A 258 2.18 5.35 14.45
C ARG A 258 2.90 4.25 15.19
N HIS A 259 3.74 3.52 14.46
CA HIS A 259 4.72 2.62 15.04
C HIS A 259 6.12 3.09 14.68
N ALA A 260 6.81 3.63 15.68
CA ALA A 260 8.20 4.04 15.58
C ALA A 260 9.11 2.98 16.22
N GLY A 261 10.39 3.01 15.86
CA GLY A 261 11.42 2.10 16.37
C GLY A 261 11.91 1.12 15.31
N GLN A 262 13.23 0.98 15.24
CA GLN A 262 13.91 0.09 14.30
C GLN A 262 13.93 -1.34 14.84
N GLY A 263 13.78 -2.33 13.95
CA GLY A 263 13.93 -3.75 14.27
C GLY A 263 12.72 -4.37 14.97
N LEU A 264 11.57 -3.69 14.97
CA LEU A 264 10.34 -4.14 15.63
C LEU A 264 9.36 -4.71 14.61
N SER A 265 8.85 -5.91 14.86
CA SER A 265 7.68 -6.43 14.17
C SER A 265 6.42 -6.28 15.00
N ASN A 266 5.30 -6.03 14.33
CA ASN A 266 4.02 -5.77 14.98
C ASN A 266 2.86 -6.14 14.05
N ALA A 267 1.72 -6.49 14.64
CA ALA A 267 0.45 -6.56 13.93
C ALA A 267 -0.62 -5.83 14.76
N GLN A 268 -1.27 -4.84 14.15
CA GLN A 268 -2.28 -4.01 14.82
C GLN A 268 -3.47 -3.79 13.90
N VAL A 269 -4.68 -3.86 14.46
CA VAL A 269 -5.89 -3.38 13.78
C VAL A 269 -6.16 -1.94 14.20
N ILE A 270 -6.34 -1.06 13.22
CA ILE A 270 -6.66 0.35 13.41
C ILE A 270 -8.03 0.67 12.79
N GLN A 271 -8.61 1.80 13.18
CA GLN A 271 -9.93 2.23 12.70
C GLN A 271 -9.83 3.60 12.03
N LEU A 272 -10.28 3.68 10.78
CA LEU A 272 -10.30 4.90 10.00
C LEU A 272 -11.75 5.39 9.82
N PRO A 273 -12.01 6.71 9.79
CA PRO A 273 -13.31 7.22 9.37
C PRO A 273 -13.54 6.90 7.90
N LEU A 274 -14.74 6.43 7.55
CA LEU A 274 -15.07 6.15 6.15
C LEU A 274 -16.33 6.89 5.71
N GLU A 275 -17.47 6.66 6.35
CA GLU A 275 -18.74 7.32 6.01
C GLU A 275 -18.66 8.84 6.10
N ILE A 276 -18.25 9.38 7.25
CA ILE A 276 -18.13 10.84 7.43
C ILE A 276 -17.13 11.48 6.46
N LEU A 277 -16.11 10.72 6.02
CA LEU A 277 -15.15 11.19 5.03
C LEU A 277 -15.79 11.20 3.63
N ALA A 278 -16.46 10.11 3.23
CA ALA A 278 -17.15 10.00 1.95
C ALA A 278 -18.27 11.04 1.80
N LEU A 279 -19.08 11.25 2.84
CA LEU A 279 -20.13 12.28 2.87
C LEU A 279 -19.55 13.69 2.70
N HIS A 280 -18.43 13.97 3.39
CA HIS A 280 -17.77 15.27 3.29
C HIS A 280 -17.22 15.52 1.87
N GLN A 281 -16.64 14.50 1.23
CA GLN A 281 -16.22 14.55 -0.17
C GLN A 281 -17.39 14.79 -1.15
N GLN A 282 -18.63 14.48 -0.76
CA GLN A 282 -19.83 14.74 -1.57
C GLN A 282 -20.47 16.11 -1.33
N GLY A 283 -19.91 16.92 -0.42
CA GLY A 283 -20.41 18.23 -0.04
C GLY A 283 -21.31 18.24 1.20
N ILE A 284 -21.53 17.09 1.83
CA ILE A 284 -22.25 17.00 3.11
C ILE A 284 -21.23 17.25 4.22
N LEU A 285 -20.99 18.54 4.49
CA LEU A 285 -19.94 18.98 5.41
C LEU A 285 -20.20 18.50 6.83
N HIS A 286 -19.12 18.12 7.51
CA HIS A 286 -19.14 17.63 8.89
C HIS A 286 -18.05 18.33 9.70
N LYS A 287 -18.39 18.86 10.88
CA LYS A 287 -17.50 19.69 11.72
C LYS A 287 -16.19 19.01 12.14
N ASP A 288 -16.21 17.68 12.24
CA ASP A 288 -15.03 16.90 12.63
C ASP A 288 -13.99 16.81 11.52
N MET A 289 -14.38 17.08 10.26
CA MET A 289 -13.50 16.99 9.11
C MET A 289 -12.96 18.36 8.73
N LYS A 290 -11.72 18.39 8.23
CA LYS A 290 -11.10 19.61 7.73
C LYS A 290 -11.89 20.14 6.52
N SER A 291 -11.76 21.42 6.22
CA SER A 291 -12.25 21.96 4.95
C SER A 291 -11.64 21.20 3.77
N LEU A 292 -12.44 20.93 2.74
CA LEU A 292 -11.95 20.44 1.45
C LEU A 292 -10.82 21.35 0.92
N PRO A 293 -9.79 20.77 0.28
CA PRO A 293 -8.69 21.55 -0.26
C PRO A 293 -9.15 22.44 -1.42
N PRO A 294 -8.44 23.55 -1.70
CA PRO A 294 -8.76 24.42 -2.83
C PRO A 294 -8.83 23.67 -4.16
N GLY A 295 -9.87 23.96 -4.95
CA GLY A 295 -10.13 23.32 -6.24
C GLY A 295 -10.45 21.83 -6.15
N TYR A 296 -10.94 21.32 -5.03
CA TYR A 296 -11.22 19.88 -4.85
C TYR A 296 -12.03 19.27 -6.01
N ASP A 297 -13.01 20.02 -6.51
CA ASP A 297 -13.85 19.65 -7.67
C ASP A 297 -13.33 20.17 -9.02
N ASP A 298 -12.27 20.99 -9.01
CA ASP A 298 -11.71 21.61 -10.21
C ASP A 298 -10.55 20.78 -10.77
N VAL A 299 -10.66 20.37 -12.03
CA VAL A 299 -9.51 19.93 -12.82
C VAL A 299 -9.00 21.16 -13.56
N ALA A 300 -7.86 21.72 -13.13
CA ALA A 300 -7.29 22.87 -13.80
C ALA A 300 -6.85 22.48 -15.22
N GLU A 301 -7.49 23.06 -16.23
CA GLU A 301 -7.00 23.03 -17.61
C GLU A 301 -5.92 24.10 -17.79
N LEU A 302 -4.74 23.69 -18.26
CA LEU A 302 -3.66 24.62 -18.56
C LEU A 302 -3.93 25.26 -19.92
N ASP A 303 -4.26 26.54 -19.93
CA ASP A 303 -4.34 27.30 -21.17
C ASP A 303 -2.93 27.67 -21.64
N MET A 304 -2.43 26.92 -22.62
CA MET A 304 -1.12 27.15 -23.21
C MET A 304 -1.16 28.45 -24.02
N LYS A 305 -0.80 29.57 -23.38
CA LYS A 305 -0.53 30.81 -24.11
C LYS A 305 0.73 30.60 -24.95
N ASN A 306 0.54 30.32 -26.24
CA ASN A 306 1.57 30.43 -27.28
C ASN A 306 1.92 31.90 -27.52
N ALA A 307 2.39 32.60 -26.50
CA ALA A 307 3.11 33.84 -26.68
C ALA A 307 4.57 33.47 -26.92
N VAL A 308 5.04 33.73 -28.14
CA VAL A 308 6.48 33.81 -28.41
C VAL A 308 7.04 34.87 -27.47
N LEU A 309 7.93 34.46 -26.54
CA LEU A 309 8.68 35.36 -25.67
C LEU A 309 9.61 36.26 -26.47
#